data_AF-A0A9D7BQE0-F1
#
_entry.id   AF-A0A9D7BQE0-F1
#
_cell.length_a   1.000
_cell.length_b   1.000
_cell.length_c   1.000
_cell.angle_alpha   90.00
_cell.angle_beta   90.00
_cell.angle_gamma   90.00
#
_symmetry.space_group_name_H-M   'P 1'
#
loop_
_entity.id
_entity.type
_entity.pdbx_description
1 polymer ?
#
loop_
_entity_poly.entity_id
_entity_poly.type
_entity_poly.pdbx_seq_one_letter_code
_entity_poly.pdbx_strand_id
1 'polypeptide(L)'
;MKKNETVKHTNKLGTILLFVLGLSITQFQCQNTLKINPNFSQVEFDKMADEVSNGKVLDISAKMFKMEKESYLILDCREENEYEISHIKNARRVGFDDFK
;
A
#
# COMPACT_ATOMS: atom_id res chain seq x y z
N MET A 1 39.14 -54.53 -7.89
CA MET A 1 39.15 -53.54 -6.77
C MET A 1 38.60 -52.16 -7.26
N LYS A 2 37.36 -52.09 -7.79
CA LYS A 2 36.78 -50.85 -8.38
C LYS A 2 35.35 -50.49 -7.92
N LYS A 3 34.71 -51.30 -7.07
CA LYS A 3 33.30 -51.08 -6.65
C LYS A 3 33.13 -49.97 -5.59
N ASN A 4 34.19 -49.62 -4.84
CA ASN A 4 34.08 -48.72 -3.69
C ASN A 4 34.05 -47.22 -4.05
N GLU A 5 34.50 -46.84 -5.25
CA GLU A 5 34.53 -45.45 -5.70
C GLU A 5 33.20 -45.04 -6.36
N THR A 6 32.58 -45.97 -7.10
CA THR A 6 31.29 -45.75 -7.80
C THR A 6 30.12 -45.62 -6.82
N VAL A 7 30.16 -46.35 -5.70
CA VAL A 7 29.14 -46.26 -4.63
C VAL A 7 29.27 -44.94 -3.85
N LYS A 8 30.48 -44.43 -3.64
CA LYS A 8 30.69 -43.13 -2.96
C LYS A 8 30.19 -41.95 -3.81
N HIS A 9 30.33 -42.02 -5.13
CA HIS A 9 29.91 -40.94 -6.04
C HIS A 9 28.38 -40.84 -6.19
N THR A 10 27.68 -41.99 -6.22
CA THR A 10 26.20 -42.04 -6.30
C THR A 10 25.55 -41.50 -5.03
N ASN A 11 26.11 -41.79 -3.85
CA ASN A 11 25.60 -41.30 -2.56
C ASN A 11 25.83 -39.79 -2.36
N LYS A 12 26.91 -39.24 -2.93
CA LYS A 12 27.25 -37.81 -2.89
C LYS A 12 26.37 -36.99 -3.86
N LEU A 13 26.00 -37.55 -5.01
CA LEU A 13 25.10 -36.91 -5.97
C LEU A 13 23.66 -36.85 -5.45
N GLY A 14 23.19 -37.92 -4.79
CA GLY A 14 21.85 -37.97 -4.17
C GLY A 14 21.68 -37.00 -3.00
N THR A 15 22.73 -36.77 -2.20
CA THR A 15 22.70 -35.80 -1.10
C THR A 15 22.69 -34.35 -1.60
N ILE A 16 23.41 -34.04 -2.68
CA ILE A 16 23.38 -32.70 -3.30
C ILE A 16 22.00 -32.42 -3.91
N LEU A 17 21.37 -33.41 -4.56
CA LEU A 17 20.03 -33.25 -5.13
C LEU A 17 18.94 -33.01 -4.07
N LEU A 18 19.04 -33.68 -2.93
CA LEU A 18 18.12 -33.49 -1.80
C LEU A 18 18.25 -32.10 -1.15
N PHE A 19 19.48 -31.56 -1.10
CA PHE A 19 19.75 -30.21 -0.60
C PHE A 19 19.21 -29.11 -1.53
N VAL A 20 19.31 -29.31 -2.85
CA VAL A 20 18.78 -28.34 -3.84
C VAL A 20 17.25 -28.32 -3.83
N LEU A 21 16.58 -29.47 -3.70
CA LEU A 21 15.11 -29.53 -3.59
C LEU A 21 14.59 -28.90 -2.29
N GLY A 22 15.34 -29.02 -1.17
CA GLY A 22 14.96 -28.41 0.11
C GLY A 22 15.01 -26.88 0.12
N LEU A 23 15.91 -26.28 -0.65
CA LEU A 23 16.08 -24.82 -0.73
C LEU A 23 14.98 -24.11 -1.56
N SER A 24 14.28 -24.83 -2.44
CA SER A 24 13.17 -24.25 -3.22
C SER A 24 11.85 -24.15 -2.45
N ILE A 25 11.68 -24.89 -1.34
CA ILE A 25 10.42 -24.94 -0.59
C ILE A 25 10.27 -23.74 0.37
N THR A 26 11.37 -23.04 0.71
CA THR A 26 11.35 -21.93 1.68
C THR A 26 11.01 -20.55 1.08
N GLN A 27 10.79 -20.45 -0.24
CA GLN A 27 10.41 -19.17 -0.87
C GLN A 27 8.89 -18.95 -0.96
N PHE A 28 8.06 -19.90 -0.50
CA PHE A 28 6.61 -19.82 -0.64
C PHE A 28 5.86 -19.10 0.50
N GLN A 29 6.56 -18.43 1.42
CA GLN A 29 5.94 -17.69 2.54
C GLN A 29 6.15 -16.17 2.49
N CYS A 30 6.37 -15.59 1.30
CA CYS A 30 6.28 -14.14 1.12
C CYS A 30 5.08 -13.79 0.25
N GLN A 31 3.88 -13.99 0.79
CA GLN A 31 2.70 -13.25 0.34
C GLN A 31 2.19 -12.49 1.56
N ASN A 32 2.82 -11.34 1.83
CA ASN A 32 2.25 -10.32 2.69
C ASN A 32 0.88 -9.97 2.10
N THR A 33 -0.19 -10.52 2.67
CA THR A 33 -1.54 -10.08 2.37
C THR A 33 -1.66 -8.65 2.89
N LEU A 34 -1.69 -7.69 1.97
CA LEU A 34 -2.16 -6.34 2.26
C LEU A 34 -3.54 -6.49 2.88
N LYS A 35 -3.69 -6.08 4.14
CA LYS A 35 -4.99 -6.00 4.80
C LYS A 35 -5.74 -4.83 4.16
N ILE A 36 -6.38 -5.11 3.03
CA ILE A 36 -7.25 -4.15 2.34
C ILE A 36 -8.48 -3.96 3.24
N ASN A 37 -8.71 -2.73 3.67
CA ASN A 37 -9.91 -2.35 4.40
C ASN A 37 -11.14 -2.69 3.52
N PRO A 38 -12.08 -3.54 3.95
CA PRO A 38 -13.18 -4.03 3.10
C PRO A 38 -14.20 -2.95 2.70
N ASN A 39 -14.07 -1.72 3.21
CA ASN A 39 -15.09 -0.70 3.08
C ASN A 39 -14.92 0.26 1.89
N PHE A 40 -13.97 0.01 0.99
CA PHE A 40 -13.82 0.77 -0.25
C PHE A 40 -13.45 -0.17 -1.40
N SER A 41 -14.32 -0.28 -2.40
CA SER A 41 -14.08 -1.17 -3.54
C SER A 41 -13.07 -0.56 -4.52
N GLN A 42 -12.33 -1.41 -5.22
CA GLN A 42 -11.42 -0.98 -6.29
C GLN A 42 -12.16 -0.15 -7.36
N VAL A 43 -13.42 -0.50 -7.64
CA VAL A 43 -14.26 0.20 -8.63
C VAL A 43 -14.58 1.64 -8.17
N GLU A 44 -14.85 1.85 -6.89
CA GLU A 44 -15.09 3.19 -6.33
C GLU A 44 -13.82 4.04 -6.35
N PHE A 45 -12.67 3.41 -6.07
CA PHE A 45 -11.37 4.06 -6.19
C PHE A 45 -11.10 4.50 -7.64
N ASP A 46 -11.24 3.58 -8.59
CA ASP A 46 -10.96 3.85 -10.00
C ASP A 46 -11.86 4.97 -10.52
N LYS A 47 -13.15 4.96 -10.13
CA LYS A 47 -14.08 6.04 -10.47
C LYS A 47 -13.65 7.39 -9.90
N MET A 48 -13.25 7.45 -8.63
CA MET A 48 -12.76 8.68 -8.00
C MET A 48 -11.49 9.19 -8.70
N ALA A 49 -10.53 8.29 -8.96
CA ALA A 49 -9.28 8.61 -9.64
C ALA A 49 -9.54 9.16 -11.05
N ASP A 50 -10.45 8.55 -11.81
CA ASP A 50 -10.88 9.02 -13.12
C ASP A 50 -11.57 10.38 -13.04
N GLU A 51 -12.41 10.64 -12.04
CA GLU A 51 -13.08 11.94 -11.86
C GLU A 51 -12.07 13.06 -11.57
N VAL A 52 -11.05 12.77 -10.76
CA VAL A 52 -9.94 13.70 -10.49
C VAL A 52 -9.09 13.90 -11.75
N SER A 53 -8.67 12.84 -12.44
CA SER A 53 -7.77 12.95 -13.59
C SER A 53 -8.43 13.64 -14.80
N ASN A 54 -9.73 13.47 -14.98
CA ASN A 54 -10.49 14.11 -16.05
C ASN A 54 -10.92 15.54 -15.69
N GLY A 55 -10.46 16.09 -14.56
CA GLY A 55 -10.72 17.48 -14.16
C GLY A 55 -12.18 17.76 -13.77
N LYS A 56 -12.93 16.74 -13.37
CA LYS A 56 -14.31 16.94 -12.86
C LYS A 56 -14.31 17.51 -11.44
N VAL A 57 -13.26 17.25 -10.68
CA VAL A 57 -12.98 17.93 -9.41
C VAL A 57 -12.19 19.19 -9.71
N LEU A 58 -12.69 20.34 -9.25
CA LEU A 58 -12.06 21.64 -9.48
C LEU A 58 -10.97 21.90 -8.44
N ASP A 59 -9.78 22.25 -8.90
CA ASP A 59 -8.71 22.74 -8.03
C ASP A 59 -8.89 24.22 -7.70
N ILE A 60 -8.53 24.61 -6.49
CA ILE A 60 -8.48 26.01 -6.06
C ILE A 60 -7.05 26.42 -5.72
N SER A 61 -6.60 27.54 -6.29
CA SER A 61 -5.31 28.11 -5.93
C SER A 61 -5.35 28.78 -4.55
N ALA A 62 -4.24 28.79 -3.82
CA ALA A 62 -4.16 29.48 -2.53
C ALA A 62 -4.49 30.98 -2.62
N LYS A 63 -4.15 31.63 -3.75
CA LYS A 63 -4.48 33.04 -4.00
C LYS A 63 -5.99 33.25 -4.10
N MET A 64 -6.68 32.41 -4.88
CA MET A 64 -8.13 32.47 -5.06
C MET A 64 -8.84 32.14 -3.74
N PHE A 65 -8.41 31.07 -3.07
CA PHE A 65 -8.93 30.69 -1.77
C PHE A 65 -8.82 31.82 -0.74
N LYS A 66 -7.69 32.54 -0.69
CA LYS A 66 -7.51 33.67 0.24
C LYS A 66 -8.51 34.81 -0.01
N MET A 67 -8.96 35.02 -1.24
CA MET A 67 -9.94 36.06 -1.59
C MET A 67 -11.37 35.69 -1.16
N GLU A 68 -11.70 34.40 -1.20
CA GLU A 68 -13.07 33.89 -0.99
C GLU A 68 -13.20 32.95 0.23
N LYS A 69 -12.22 32.94 1.13
CA LYS A 69 -12.11 31.94 2.21
C LYS A 69 -13.35 31.76 3.09
N GLU A 70 -14.09 32.83 3.32
CA GLU A 70 -15.30 32.81 4.18
C GLU A 70 -16.53 32.22 3.46
N SER A 71 -16.46 32.04 2.13
CA SER A 71 -17.50 31.44 1.31
C SER A 71 -17.43 29.92 1.26
N TYR A 72 -16.38 29.31 1.83
CA TYR A 72 -16.13 27.88 1.76
C TYR A 72 -16.27 27.20 3.13
N LEU A 73 -16.88 26.01 3.12
CA LEU A 73 -16.70 25.04 4.19
C LEU A 73 -15.39 24.28 3.93
N ILE A 74 -14.43 24.43 4.84
CA ILE A 74 -13.11 23.81 4.69
C ILE A 74 -13.09 22.52 5.50
N LEU A 75 -12.79 21.40 4.84
CA LEU A 75 -12.64 20.08 5.46
C LEU A 75 -11.17 19.68 5.40
N ASP A 76 -10.57 19.39 6.55
CA ASP A 76 -9.18 18.93 6.65
C ASP A 76 -9.17 17.41 6.85
N CYS A 77 -8.66 16.71 5.84
CA CYS A 77 -8.59 15.25 5.82
C CYS A 77 -7.30 14.70 6.43
N ARG A 78 -6.40 15.53 6.99
CA ARG A 78 -5.15 15.04 7.61
C ARG A 78 -5.41 14.33 8.94
N GLU A 79 -4.37 13.67 9.44
CA GLU A 79 -4.36 13.07 10.78
C GLU A 79 -4.57 14.13 11.87
N GLU A 80 -5.08 13.70 13.03
CA GLU A 80 -5.35 14.58 14.17
C GLU A 80 -4.11 15.32 14.67
N ASN A 81 -2.99 14.61 14.77
CA ASN A 81 -1.71 15.19 15.20
C ASN A 81 -1.25 16.35 14.29
N GLU A 82 -1.44 16.27 12.97
CA GLU A 82 -1.09 17.32 12.02
C GLU A 82 -2.03 18.52 12.10
N TYR A 83 -3.33 18.25 12.25
CA TYR A 83 -4.37 19.26 12.38
C TYR A 83 -4.20 20.11 13.65
N GLU A 84 -3.91 19.46 14.78
CA GLU A 84 -3.72 20.14 16.08
C GLU A 84 -2.44 20.99 16.11
N ILE A 85 -1.40 20.62 15.37
CA ILE A 85 -0.19 21.47 15.23
C ILE A 85 -0.51 22.74 14.45
N SER A 86 -1.18 22.61 13.30
CA SER A 86 -1.63 23.75 12.51
C SER A 86 -2.68 23.37 11.48
N HIS A 87 -3.67 24.24 11.32
CA HIS A 87 -4.71 24.12 10.32
C HIS A 87 -5.17 25.47 9.80
N ILE A 88 -5.87 25.47 8.68
CA ILE A 88 -6.51 26.67 8.14
C ILE A 88 -7.63 27.09 9.09
N LYS A 89 -7.65 28.36 9.50
CA LYS A 89 -8.69 28.90 10.39
C LYS A 89 -10.09 28.58 9.83
N ASN A 90 -10.98 28.09 10.70
CA ASN A 90 -12.35 27.65 10.40
C ASN A 90 -12.47 26.31 9.63
N ALA A 91 -11.37 25.60 9.40
CA ALA A 91 -11.45 24.21 8.93
C ALA A 91 -12.10 23.30 9.98
N ARG A 92 -12.77 22.25 9.51
CA ARG A 92 -13.21 21.12 10.35
C ARG A 92 -12.38 19.90 10.00
N ARG A 93 -11.76 19.29 11.01
CA ARG A 93 -11.08 18.01 10.84
C ARG A 93 -12.13 16.93 10.55
N VAL A 94 -11.98 16.25 9.43
CA VAL A 94 -12.77 15.06 9.08
C VAL A 94 -11.94 13.79 9.16
N GLY A 95 -10.60 13.92 9.04
CA GLY A 95 -9.69 12.78 9.04
C GLY A 95 -9.74 11.98 7.74
N PHE A 96 -8.64 11.32 7.40
CA PHE A 96 -8.56 10.45 6.21
C PHE A 96 -9.13 9.06 6.51
N ASP A 97 -8.87 8.52 7.70
CA ASP A 97 -9.24 7.14 8.08
C ASP A 97 -10.30 7.08 9.18
N ASP A 98 -10.91 8.20 9.57
CA ASP A 98 -11.89 8.30 10.67
C ASP A 98 -13.32 7.87 10.27
N PHE A 99 -13.44 6.91 9.35
CA PHE A 99 -14.72 6.33 8.95
C PHE A 99 -15.19 5.31 9.99
N LYS A 100 -16.35 5.56 10.62
CA LYS A 100 -17.02 4.63 11.56
C LYS A 100 -17.95 3.67 10.84
#